data_AF-A0A523AD29-F1
#
_entry.id   AF-A0A523AD29-F1
#
_cell.length_a   1.000
_cell.length_b   1.000
_cell.length_c   1.000
_cell.angle_alpha   90.00
_cell.angle_beta   90.00
_cell.angle_gamma   90.00
#
_symmetry.space_group_name_H-M   'P 1'
#
loop_
_entity.id
_entity.type
_entity.pdbx_description
1 polymer ?
#
loop_
_entity_poly.entity_id
_entity_poly.type
_entity_poly.pdbx_seq_one_letter_code
_entity_poly.pdbx_strand_id
1 'polypeptide(L)'
;MMRAAILLLLLFALIPVQALDYERKPDVQVLSLSYVDIQRGITTPINSNYIGKGDKILVITVYNPAIREKVKYDNQMEASFFSPREDMLFTAYNVEFELIGNDAVKVKTEKITLPALPPMTQQVPLYFPIEGYRRQ
;
A
#
# COMPACT_ATOMS: atom_id res chain seq x y z
N MET A 1 -32.08 -13.02 -40.87
CA MET A 1 -32.20 -13.07 -39.40
C MET A 1 -30.84 -13.22 -38.70
N MET A 2 -29.95 -14.10 -39.17
CA MET A 2 -28.62 -14.34 -38.54
C MET A 2 -27.69 -13.10 -38.51
N ARG A 3 -27.71 -12.24 -39.54
CA ARG A 3 -26.89 -11.01 -39.58
C ARG A 3 -27.30 -9.94 -38.56
N ALA A 4 -28.59 -9.86 -38.21
CA ALA A 4 -29.09 -8.93 -37.21
C ALA A 4 -28.72 -9.36 -35.78
N ALA A 5 -28.68 -10.67 -35.52
CA ALA A 5 -28.23 -11.22 -34.25
C ALA A 5 -26.74 -10.96 -34.00
N ILE A 6 -25.89 -11.06 -35.05
CA ILE A 6 -24.45 -10.76 -34.97
C ILE A 6 -24.21 -9.27 -34.70
N LEU A 7 -24.99 -8.38 -35.33
CA LEU A 7 -24.88 -6.93 -35.10
C LEU A 7 -25.28 -6.54 -33.66
N LEU A 8 -26.30 -7.19 -33.11
CA LEU A 8 -26.74 -6.99 -31.73
C LEU A 8 -25.67 -7.47 -30.74
N LEU A 9 -25.02 -8.59 -31.02
CA LEU A 9 -23.93 -9.13 -30.19
C LEU A 9 -22.69 -8.21 -30.16
N LEU A 10 -22.38 -7.58 -31.30
CA LEU A 10 -21.29 -6.59 -31.42
C LEU A 10 -21.60 -5.28 -30.67
N LEU A 11 -22.87 -4.88 -30.57
CA LEU A 11 -23.30 -3.72 -29.79
C LEU A 11 -23.17 -3.94 -28.27
N PHE A 12 -23.34 -5.17 -27.78
CA PHE A 12 -23.09 -5.50 -26.36
C PHE A 12 -21.60 -5.53 -25.98
N ALA A 13 -20.70 -5.75 -26.94
CA ALA A 13 -19.25 -5.76 -26.70
C ALA A 13 -18.64 -4.34 -26.58
N LEU A 14 -19.42 -3.30 -26.87
CA LEU A 14 -19.00 -1.90 -26.84
C LEU A 14 -19.44 -1.15 -25.58
N ILE A 15 -20.07 -1.83 -24.61
CA ILE A 15 -20.35 -1.20 -23.33
C ILE A 15 -19.00 -0.91 -22.68
N PRO A 16 -18.63 0.36 -22.44
CA PRO A 16 -17.42 0.65 -21.70
C PRO A 16 -17.58 -0.03 -20.34
N VAL A 17 -16.70 -0.98 -20.04
CA VAL A 17 -16.49 -1.46 -18.67
C VAL A 17 -15.96 -0.23 -17.94
N GLN A 18 -16.87 0.57 -17.38
CA GLN A 18 -16.48 1.67 -16.53
C GLN A 18 -15.93 1.00 -15.27
N ALA A 19 -14.66 1.25 -15.02
CA ALA A 19 -14.02 0.80 -13.79
C ALA A 19 -14.81 1.39 -12.62
N LEU A 20 -15.11 0.56 -11.63
CA LEU A 20 -15.80 0.92 -10.39
C LEU A 20 -15.56 2.38 -9.98
N ASP A 21 -16.64 3.13 -9.77
CA ASP A 21 -16.58 4.51 -9.32
C ASP A 21 -16.41 4.55 -7.79
N TYR A 22 -15.24 4.99 -7.34
CA TYR A 22 -14.88 5.08 -5.92
C TYR A 22 -15.09 6.50 -5.41
N GLU A 23 -15.85 6.65 -4.33
CA GLU A 23 -15.98 7.93 -3.63
C GLU A 23 -14.62 8.37 -3.03
N ARG A 24 -13.83 7.41 -2.53
CA ARG A 24 -12.43 7.62 -2.13
C ARG A 24 -11.52 6.49 -2.62
N LYS A 25 -10.46 6.86 -3.35
CA LYS A 25 -9.45 5.89 -3.83
C LYS A 25 -8.65 5.29 -2.66
N PRO A 26 -8.32 3.99 -2.71
CA PRO A 26 -7.42 3.39 -1.73
C PRO A 26 -6.03 4.04 -1.81
N ASP A 27 -5.44 4.25 -0.64
CA ASP A 27 -4.14 4.91 -0.44
C ASP A 27 -3.37 4.17 0.68
N VAL A 28 -2.08 4.43 0.86
CA VAL A 28 -1.23 3.83 1.90
C VAL A 28 -0.55 4.93 2.70
N GLN A 29 -0.63 4.85 4.03
CA GLN A 29 -0.08 5.86 4.92
C GLN A 29 0.97 5.31 5.88
N VAL A 30 1.93 6.17 6.24
CA VAL A 30 2.91 5.93 7.30
C VAL A 30 2.30 6.36 8.64
N LEU A 31 2.19 5.41 9.58
CA LEU A 31 1.61 5.65 10.89
C LEU A 31 2.66 6.08 11.93
N SER A 32 3.84 5.48 11.89
CA SER A 32 4.89 5.74 12.87
C SER A 32 6.27 5.37 12.35
N LEU A 33 7.29 6.09 12.80
CA LEU A 33 8.70 5.77 12.55
C LEU A 33 9.41 5.55 13.90
N SER A 34 10.25 4.52 14.01
CA SER A 34 11.11 4.27 15.18
C SER A 34 12.48 3.70 14.77
N TYR A 35 13.53 3.85 15.59
CA TYR A 35 14.83 3.20 15.34
C TYR A 35 15.14 2.18 16.44
N VAL A 36 15.67 1.02 16.04
CA VAL A 36 16.23 0.01 16.95
C VAL A 36 17.75 0.05 16.80
N ASP A 37 18.46 0.30 17.90
CA ASP A 37 19.92 0.20 17.94
C ASP A 37 20.33 -1.26 18.14
N ILE A 38 20.89 -1.87 17.08
CA ILE A 38 21.20 -3.30 17.02
C ILE A 38 22.30 -3.67 18.03
N GLN A 39 23.20 -2.73 18.37
CA GLN A 39 24.30 -3.00 19.31
C GLN A 39 23.87 -2.89 20.78
N ARG A 40 22.78 -2.18 21.06
CA ARG A 40 22.29 -1.96 22.44
C ARG A 40 20.99 -2.70 22.76
N GLY A 41 20.29 -3.22 21.75
CA GLY A 41 18.99 -3.88 21.94
C GLY A 41 17.87 -2.95 22.44
N ILE A 42 18.05 -1.62 22.30
CA ILE A 42 17.12 -0.61 22.78
C ILE A 42 16.34 -0.02 21.59
N THR A 43 15.02 -0.11 21.65
CA THR A 43 14.10 0.56 20.72
C THR A 43 13.89 1.99 21.18
N THR A 44 14.31 2.97 20.38
CA THR A 44 14.15 4.39 20.70
C THR A 44 13.06 4.97 19.78
N PRO A 45 11.94 5.52 20.31
CA PRO A 45 10.96 6.23 19.51
C PRO A 45 11.60 7.48 18.85
N ILE A 46 11.23 7.80 17.61
CA ILE A 46 11.75 8.99 16.91
C ILE A 46 11.05 10.23 17.46
N ASN A 47 11.54 10.71 18.60
CA ASN A 47 11.45 12.11 19.02
C ASN A 47 12.85 12.76 19.07
N SER A 48 13.87 12.02 18.63
CA SER A 48 15.27 12.45 18.64
C SER A 48 15.71 12.71 17.20
N ASN A 49 16.00 13.98 16.88
CA ASN A 49 16.66 14.41 15.63
C ASN A 49 18.11 13.88 15.50
N TYR A 50 18.49 12.88 16.29
CA TYR A 50 19.85 12.37 16.38
C TYR A 50 19.87 10.89 16.00
N ILE A 51 20.17 10.61 14.73
CA ILE A 51 20.58 9.27 14.29
C ILE A 51 22.06 9.15 14.64
N GLY A 52 22.37 8.47 15.74
CA GLY A 52 23.75 8.21 16.14
C GLY A 52 24.51 7.38 15.10
N LYS A 53 25.85 7.38 15.18
CA LYS A 53 26.70 6.59 14.26
C LYS A 53 26.41 5.08 14.38
N GLY A 54 26.53 4.36 13.28
CA GLY A 54 26.54 2.89 13.23
C GLY A 54 25.25 2.27 12.71
N ASP A 55 25.21 0.94 12.79
CA ASP A 55 24.14 0.10 12.22
C ASP A 55 22.87 0.13 13.09
N LYS A 56 21.74 0.41 12.43
CA LYS A 56 20.42 0.53 13.07
C LYS A 56 19.34 -0.08 12.18
N ILE A 57 18.18 -0.36 12.75
CA ILE A 57 16.99 -0.74 12.00
C ILE A 57 15.96 0.38 12.16
N LEU A 58 15.61 1.03 11.06
CA LEU A 58 14.44 1.90 10.99
C LEU A 58 13.20 1.02 10.85
N VAL A 59 12.26 1.16 11.77
CA VAL A 59 10.96 0.50 11.72
C VAL A 59 9.92 1.52 11.31
N ILE A 60 9.31 1.30 10.15
CA ILE A 60 8.23 2.11 9.60
C ILE A 60 6.94 1.30 9.67
N THR A 61 5.96 1.76 10.43
CA THR A 61 4.65 1.12 10.46
C THR A 61 3.77 1.72 9.39
N VAL A 62 3.27 0.90 8.48
CA VAL A 62 2.37 1.31 7.40
C VAL A 62 1.00 0.68 7.57
N TYR A 63 -0.03 1.33 7.04
CA TYR A 63 -1.38 0.79 6.99
C TYR A 63 -2.16 1.38 5.81
N ASN A 64 -3.22 0.70 5.42
CA ASN A 64 -4.15 1.16 4.38
C ASN A 64 -5.36 1.85 5.04
N PRO A 65 -5.46 3.19 5.00
CA PRO A 65 -6.58 3.95 5.56
C PRO A 65 -7.89 3.84 4.77
N ALA A 66 -7.94 3.10 3.65
CA ALA A 66 -9.14 3.02 2.82
C ALA A 66 -10.35 2.60 3.68
N ILE A 67 -11.40 3.42 3.62
CA ILE A 67 -12.67 3.16 4.30
C ILE A 67 -13.51 2.33 3.34
N ARG A 68 -14.19 1.29 3.85
CA ARG A 68 -15.21 0.58 3.09
C ARG A 68 -16.41 1.50 2.88
N GLU A 69 -16.40 2.26 1.80
CA GLU A 69 -17.50 3.12 1.38
C GLU A 69 -18.45 2.35 0.44
N LYS A 70 -19.66 2.87 0.25
CA LYS A 70 -20.66 2.21 -0.60
C LYS A 70 -20.19 2.19 -2.05
N VAL A 71 -19.97 0.99 -2.59
CA VAL A 71 -19.62 0.80 -4.00
C VAL A 71 -20.91 0.80 -4.84
N LYS A 72 -20.91 1.59 -5.91
CA LYS A 72 -21.94 1.51 -6.96
C LYS A 72 -21.43 0.59 -8.07
N TYR A 73 -22.25 -0.39 -8.42
CA TYR A 73 -21.96 -1.33 -9.49
C TYR A 73 -22.76 -0.97 -10.73
N ASP A 74 -22.14 -1.05 -11.90
CA ASP A 74 -22.81 -0.68 -13.16
C ASP A 74 -23.77 -1.77 -13.65
N ASN A 75 -23.60 -3.02 -13.18
CA ASN A 75 -24.47 -4.13 -13.53
C ASN A 75 -24.54 -5.22 -12.46
N GLN A 76 -25.55 -6.08 -12.57
CA GLN A 76 -25.83 -7.15 -11.61
C GLN A 76 -24.76 -8.26 -11.59
N MET A 77 -24.07 -8.49 -12.71
CA MET A 77 -23.02 -9.51 -12.78
C MET A 77 -21.80 -9.08 -11.97
N GLU A 78 -21.36 -7.84 -12.15
CA GLU A 78 -20.28 -7.23 -11.38
C GLU A 78 -20.63 -7.16 -9.88
N ALA A 79 -21.85 -6.73 -9.56
CA ALA A 79 -22.35 -6.73 -8.19
C ALA A 79 -22.31 -8.14 -7.57
N SER A 80 -22.74 -9.18 -8.30
CA SER A 80 -22.73 -10.56 -7.80
C SER A 80 -21.33 -11.11 -7.52
N PHE A 81 -20.31 -10.62 -8.25
CA PHE A 81 -18.93 -11.03 -8.07
C PHE A 81 -18.25 -10.29 -6.92
N PHE A 82 -18.43 -8.98 -6.81
CA PHE A 82 -17.72 -8.13 -5.86
C PHE A 82 -18.45 -7.86 -4.54
N SER A 83 -19.78 -7.90 -4.50
CA SER A 83 -20.55 -7.68 -3.25
C SER A 83 -20.13 -8.60 -2.09
N PRO A 84 -19.82 -9.90 -2.28
CA PRO A 84 -19.31 -10.72 -1.19
C PRO A 84 -17.81 -10.53 -0.91
N ARG A 85 -17.10 -9.71 -1.70
CA ARG A 85 -15.63 -9.55 -1.73
C ARG A 85 -15.20 -8.08 -1.82
N GLU A 86 -15.99 -7.17 -1.26
CA GLU A 86 -15.74 -5.73 -1.37
C GLU A 86 -14.41 -5.33 -0.74
N ASP A 87 -13.91 -6.10 0.23
CA ASP A 87 -12.58 -5.95 0.80
C ASP A 87 -11.46 -6.01 -0.23
N MET A 88 -11.62 -6.81 -1.31
CA MET A 88 -10.67 -6.86 -2.42
C MET A 88 -10.56 -5.53 -3.15
N LEU A 89 -11.67 -4.78 -3.27
CA LEU A 89 -11.69 -3.49 -3.96
C LEU A 89 -10.90 -2.41 -3.21
N PHE A 90 -10.84 -2.53 -1.90
CA PHE A 90 -10.16 -1.58 -1.02
C PHE A 90 -8.78 -2.07 -0.56
N THR A 91 -8.34 -3.24 -1.01
CA THR A 91 -7.01 -3.78 -0.69
C THR A 91 -5.97 -3.16 -1.62
N ALA A 92 -4.87 -2.68 -1.05
CA ALA A 92 -3.72 -2.22 -1.84
C ALA A 92 -2.83 -3.42 -2.19
N TYR A 93 -2.69 -3.73 -3.47
CA TYR A 93 -1.91 -4.87 -3.97
C TYR A 93 -0.55 -4.43 -4.49
N ASN A 94 0.46 -5.31 -4.34
CA ASN A 94 1.82 -5.11 -4.85
C ASN A 94 2.43 -3.76 -4.45
N VAL A 95 2.27 -3.39 -3.18
CA VAL A 95 2.77 -2.10 -2.68
C VAL A 95 4.27 -2.21 -2.47
N GLU A 96 5.03 -1.37 -3.16
CA GLU A 96 6.47 -1.26 -3.00
C GLU A 96 6.84 -0.10 -2.08
N PHE A 97 7.74 -0.37 -1.14
CA PHE A 97 8.30 0.62 -0.24
C PHE A 97 9.81 0.72 -0.48
N GLU A 98 10.27 1.92 -0.79
CA GLU A 98 11.67 2.26 -0.97
C GLU A 98 12.04 3.34 0.05
N LEU A 99 13.11 3.11 0.80
CA LEU A 99 13.66 4.11 1.70
C LEU A 99 14.84 4.80 1.02
N ILE A 100 14.69 6.10 0.77
CA ILE A 100 15.74 6.91 0.14
C ILE A 100 16.61 7.53 1.24
N GLY A 101 17.89 7.16 1.25
CA GLY A 101 18.88 7.71 2.17
C GLY A 101 19.36 9.12 1.80
N ASN A 102 20.32 9.63 2.56
CA ASN A 102 21.01 10.89 2.28
C ASN A 102 22.47 10.83 2.79
N ASP A 103 23.22 11.93 2.72
CA ASP A 103 24.63 11.98 3.15
C ASP A 103 24.88 11.54 4.60
N ALA A 104 23.85 11.62 5.47
CA ALA A 104 23.95 11.21 6.87
C ALA A 104 23.43 9.80 7.13
N VAL A 105 22.65 9.21 6.21
CA VAL A 105 21.98 7.91 6.39
C VAL A 105 22.09 7.09 5.12
N LYS A 106 22.86 6.01 5.19
CA LYS A 106 22.93 5.01 4.12
C LYS A 106 21.91 3.91 4.38
N VAL A 107 21.03 3.69 3.42
CA VAL A 107 20.05 2.61 3.44
C VAL A 107 20.71 1.35 2.86
N LYS A 108 20.54 0.21 3.53
CA LYS A 108 21.13 -1.07 3.12
C LYS A 108 20.15 -2.01 2.42
N THR A 109 18.85 -1.70 2.48
CA THR A 109 17.78 -2.45 1.79
C THR A 109 17.34 -1.69 0.55
N GLU A 110 17.11 -2.41 -0.55
CA GLU A 110 16.59 -1.82 -1.77
C GLU A 110 15.10 -1.49 -1.64
N LYS A 111 14.24 -2.53 -1.72
CA LYS A 111 12.78 -2.38 -1.67
C LYS A 111 12.15 -3.48 -0.82
N ILE A 112 11.04 -3.13 -0.17
CA ILE A 112 10.17 -4.10 0.50
C ILE A 112 8.84 -4.09 -0.23
N THR A 113 8.39 -5.25 -0.69
CA THR A 113 7.10 -5.40 -1.37
C THR A 113 6.11 -6.09 -0.45
N LEU A 114 4.94 -5.51 -0.28
CA LEU A 114 3.78 -6.16 0.34
C LEU A 114 2.83 -6.64 -0.77
N PRO A 115 2.53 -7.96 -0.85
CA PRO A 115 1.64 -8.47 -1.88
C PRO A 115 0.21 -7.96 -1.74
N ALA A 116 -0.25 -7.78 -0.51
CA ALA A 116 -1.56 -7.23 -0.20
C ALA A 116 -1.54 -6.51 1.16
N LEU A 117 -2.15 -5.32 1.23
CA LEU A 117 -2.36 -4.54 2.44
C LEU A 117 -3.87 -4.26 2.59
N PRO A 118 -4.59 -5.06 3.40
CA PRO A 118 -6.03 -4.92 3.59
C PRO A 118 -6.42 -3.58 4.24
N PRO A 119 -7.62 -3.05 3.97
CA PRO A 119 -8.10 -1.79 4.51
C PRO A 119 -8.32 -1.85 6.04
N MET A 120 -7.97 -0.76 6.74
CA MET A 120 -8.26 -0.43 8.14
C MET A 120 -7.75 -1.38 9.24
N THR A 121 -7.43 -2.63 8.95
CA THR A 121 -7.29 -3.67 9.98
C THR A 121 -5.84 -4.05 10.29
N GLN A 122 -4.90 -3.77 9.39
CA GLN A 122 -3.55 -4.28 9.52
C GLN A 122 -2.51 -3.15 9.50
N GLN A 123 -1.82 -3.01 10.64
CA GLN A 123 -0.59 -2.24 10.75
C GLN A 123 0.57 -3.20 10.49
N VAL A 124 1.40 -2.89 9.49
CA VAL A 124 2.53 -3.74 9.09
C VAL A 124 3.83 -2.99 9.41
N PRO A 125 4.67 -3.49 10.33
CA PRO A 125 6.00 -2.94 10.55
C PRO A 125 6.93 -3.36 9.40
N LEU A 126 7.56 -2.39 8.77
CA LEU A 126 8.61 -2.55 7.76
C LEU A 126 9.97 -2.25 8.40
N TYR A 127 10.95 -3.12 8.17
CA TYR A 127 12.26 -3.04 8.79
C TYR A 127 13.31 -2.69 7.75
N PHE A 128 13.90 -1.51 7.87
CA PHE A 128 14.97 -1.02 7.00
C PHE A 128 16.28 -0.94 7.78
N PRO A 129 17.23 -1.85 7.54
CA PRO A 129 18.60 -1.69 8.00
C PRO A 129 19.22 -0.44 7.39
N ILE A 130 19.77 0.42 8.24
CA ILE A 130 20.42 1.67 7.89
C ILE A 130 21.75 1.81 8.62
N GLU A 131 22.61 2.68 8.11
CA GLU A 131 23.85 3.10 8.75
C GLU A 131 23.88 4.62 8.88
N GLY A 132 23.98 5.12 10.11
CA GLY A 132 24.10 6.54 10.41
C GLY A 132 25.56 7.01 10.41
N TYR A 133 25.82 8.18 9.82
CA TYR A 133 27.10 8.87 9.87
C TYR A 133 26.99 10.19 10.66
N ARG A 134 28.09 10.60 11.31
CA ARG A 134 28.18 11.93 11.92
C ARG A 134 28.45 12.94 10.82
N ARG A 135 27.68 14.03 10.73
CA ARG A 135 28.15 15.22 10.01
C ARG A 135 29.41 15.71 10.73
N GLN A 136 30.48 15.92 9.96
CA GLN A 136 31.68 16.60 10.44
C GLN A 136 31.37 18.07 10.69
#